data_AF-A0A2N6BAM1-F1
#
_entry.id   AF-A0A2N6BAM1-F1
#
_cell.length_a   1.000
_cell.length_b   1.000
_cell.length_c   1.000
_cell.angle_alpha   90.00
_cell.angle_beta   90.00
_cell.angle_gamma   90.00
#
_symmetry.space_group_name_H-M   'P 1'
#
loop_
_entity.id
_entity.type
_entity.pdbx_description
1 polymer ?
#
loop_
_entity_poly.entity_id
_entity_poly.type
_entity_poly.pdbx_seq_one_letter_code
_entity_poly.pdbx_strand_id
1 'polypeptide(L)'
;MESVIPGDFDYFSSPLPLPPDDGLTDAEFYDLFGRHARSRWLGIDFTYFGTGIGGNNPGVDGYGTVVFTLQDLGFDISISFPTADFIFDNYTVPADATAADVQDGLFDDFQRGDLIFLDYDMDSTFDHVAIYYGVSNDMTHAALTASDYYDEVLMEDLDDYNSPLTQDIVWSNVAVRRLNHKLVESFYIYNTPIELN
;
A
#
# COMPACT_ATOMS: atom_id res chain seq x y z
N MET A 1 63.90 -2.02 26.47
CA MET A 1 62.67 -1.20 26.33
C MET A 1 62.06 -1.57 24.99
N GLU A 2 61.20 -2.57 24.98
CA GLU A 2 60.36 -2.88 23.82
C GLU A 2 59.03 -2.18 24.03
N SER A 3 58.67 -1.34 23.07
CA SER A 3 57.44 -0.55 23.05
C SER A 3 56.31 -1.44 22.54
N VAL A 4 55.35 -1.75 23.42
CA VAL A 4 54.10 -2.43 23.06
C VAL A 4 53.21 -1.44 22.31
N ILE A 5 52.89 -1.76 21.06
CA ILE A 5 51.89 -1.04 20.25
C ILE A 5 50.51 -1.37 20.83
N PRO A 6 49.70 -0.40 21.29
CA PRO A 6 48.37 -0.69 21.79
C PRO A 6 47.35 -0.82 20.65
N GLY A 7 46.72 -2.00 20.58
CA GLY A 7 45.28 -2.14 20.36
C GLY A 7 44.76 -1.90 18.94
N ASP A 8 44.88 -2.92 18.09
CA ASP A 8 43.82 -3.21 17.13
C ASP A 8 42.58 -3.62 17.93
N PHE A 9 41.73 -2.64 18.23
CA PHE A 9 40.35 -2.94 18.61
C PHE A 9 39.65 -3.42 17.34
N ASP A 10 39.60 -4.74 17.19
CA ASP A 10 38.65 -5.41 16.31
C ASP A 10 37.22 -5.01 16.75
N TYR A 11 36.75 -3.87 16.23
CA TYR A 11 35.33 -3.51 16.21
C TYR A 11 34.64 -4.46 15.24
N PHE A 12 34.45 -5.70 15.66
CA PHE A 12 33.37 -6.51 15.11
C PHE A 12 32.08 -5.86 15.57
N SER A 13 31.54 -4.96 14.74
CA SER A 13 30.12 -4.62 14.80
C SER A 13 29.38 -5.95 14.72
N SER A 14 28.84 -6.41 15.85
CA SER A 14 27.91 -7.53 15.83
C SER A 14 26.86 -7.18 14.77
N PRO A 15 26.60 -8.06 13.79
CA PRO A 15 25.53 -7.79 12.84
C PRO A 15 24.28 -7.52 13.67
N LEU A 16 23.63 -6.38 13.40
CA LEU A 16 22.35 -6.10 14.00
C LEU A 16 21.46 -7.34 13.80
N PRO A 17 20.68 -7.74 14.82
CA PRO A 17 19.74 -8.82 14.63
C PRO A 17 18.93 -8.53 13.37
N LEU A 18 18.82 -9.53 12.49
CA LEU A 18 17.94 -9.42 11.33
C LEU A 18 16.54 -9.07 11.85
N PRO A 19 15.83 -8.17 11.17
CA PRO A 19 14.44 -7.90 11.52
C PRO A 19 13.65 -9.22 11.52
N PRO A 20 12.62 -9.33 12.37
CA PRO A 20 11.71 -10.46 12.33
C PRO A 20 11.13 -10.67 10.94
N ASP A 21 10.97 -11.94 10.56
CA ASP A 21 10.36 -12.40 9.31
C ASP A 21 8.85 -12.56 9.56
N ASP A 22 8.02 -12.04 8.67
CA ASP A 22 6.56 -12.09 8.82
C ASP A 22 5.96 -13.46 8.45
N GLY A 23 6.77 -14.33 7.84
CA GLY A 23 6.48 -15.71 7.47
C GLY A 23 5.65 -15.87 6.20
N LEU A 24 5.43 -14.80 5.44
CA LEU A 24 4.58 -14.81 4.24
C LEU A 24 5.40 -14.95 2.95
N THR A 25 4.82 -15.59 1.95
CA THR A 25 5.27 -15.39 0.56
C THR A 25 4.74 -14.08 0.00
N ASP A 26 5.36 -13.54 -1.06
CA ASP A 26 4.89 -12.31 -1.72
C ASP A 26 3.39 -12.38 -2.08
N ALA A 27 2.94 -13.51 -2.63
CA ALA A 27 1.53 -13.71 -2.99
C ALA A 27 0.59 -13.73 -1.77
N GLU A 28 1.02 -14.34 -0.67
CA GLU A 28 0.24 -14.36 0.58
C GLU A 28 0.17 -12.97 1.20
N PHE A 29 1.26 -12.22 1.17
CA PHE A 29 1.31 -10.84 1.64
C PHE A 29 0.36 -9.93 0.85
N TYR A 30 0.38 -9.99 -0.48
CA TYR A 30 -0.50 -9.16 -1.32
C TYR A 30 -1.98 -9.48 -1.12
N ASP A 31 -2.32 -10.78 -1.09
CA ASP A 31 -3.68 -11.21 -0.82
C ASP A 31 -4.16 -10.79 0.58
N LEU A 32 -3.32 -10.98 1.60
CA LEU A 32 -3.61 -10.57 2.98
C LEU A 32 -3.81 -9.05 3.06
N PHE A 33 -2.88 -8.27 2.50
CA PHE A 33 -2.95 -6.82 2.49
C PHE A 33 -4.27 -6.32 1.88
N GLY A 34 -4.64 -6.81 0.70
CA GLY A 34 -5.89 -6.42 0.03
C GLY A 34 -7.14 -6.84 0.82
N ARG A 35 -7.18 -8.06 1.38
CA ARG A 35 -8.29 -8.52 2.24
C ARG A 35 -8.42 -7.68 3.50
N HIS A 36 -7.30 -7.39 4.16
CA HIS A 36 -7.25 -6.65 5.40
C HIS A 36 -7.68 -5.19 5.20
N ALA A 37 -7.18 -4.54 4.15
CA ALA A 37 -7.60 -3.19 3.77
C ALA A 37 -9.11 -3.10 3.58
N ARG A 38 -9.70 -3.99 2.75
CA ARG A 38 -11.16 -4.02 2.56
C ARG A 38 -11.91 -4.25 3.87
N SER A 39 -11.50 -5.24 4.65
CA SER A 39 -12.19 -5.59 5.91
C SER A 39 -12.18 -4.45 6.92
N ARG A 40 -11.14 -3.61 6.89
CA ARG A 40 -10.95 -2.53 7.85
C ARG A 40 -11.62 -1.23 7.43
N TRP A 41 -11.55 -0.91 6.15
CA TRP A 41 -11.87 0.44 5.69
C TRP A 41 -13.21 0.56 4.97
N LEU A 42 -13.76 -0.51 4.38
CA LEU A 42 -15.02 -0.41 3.65
C LEU A 42 -16.14 0.16 4.53
N GLY A 43 -16.74 1.29 4.09
CA GLY A 43 -17.78 2.01 4.83
C GLY A 43 -17.28 2.91 5.97
N ILE A 44 -15.96 3.14 6.08
CA ILE A 44 -15.38 4.15 6.97
C ILE A 44 -15.42 5.51 6.27
N ASP A 45 -15.67 6.59 7.01
CA ASP A 45 -15.72 7.95 6.48
C ASP A 45 -14.45 8.32 5.70
N PHE A 46 -14.64 8.94 4.53
CA PHE A 46 -13.57 9.59 3.80
C PHE A 46 -13.15 10.85 4.56
N THR A 47 -11.85 11.03 4.76
CA THR A 47 -11.32 12.25 5.39
C THR A 47 -9.90 12.50 4.91
N TYR A 48 -9.69 13.66 4.28
CA TYR A 48 -8.36 14.14 3.92
C TYR A 48 -7.44 14.15 5.14
N PHE A 49 -6.29 13.48 5.02
CA PHE A 49 -5.31 13.35 6.10
C PHE A 49 -5.95 12.77 7.38
N GLY A 50 -6.90 11.85 7.21
CA GLY A 50 -7.59 11.18 8.29
C GLY A 50 -6.63 10.38 9.18
N THR A 51 -7.03 10.16 10.43
CA THR A 51 -6.21 9.46 11.44
C THR A 51 -6.63 8.00 11.68
N GLY A 52 -7.42 7.44 10.76
CA GLY A 52 -8.00 6.10 10.87
C GLY A 52 -9.34 6.08 11.62
N ILE A 53 -9.71 4.94 12.21
CA ILE A 53 -11.03 4.74 12.86
C ILE A 53 -11.21 5.61 14.13
N GLY A 54 -10.13 6.15 14.68
CA GLY A 54 -10.16 7.03 15.84
C GLY A 54 -9.22 8.23 15.70
N GLY A 55 -9.15 9.04 16.75
CA GLY A 55 -8.27 10.21 16.81
C GLY A 55 -9.00 11.54 16.67
N ASN A 56 -8.24 12.60 16.36
CA ASN A 56 -8.75 13.98 16.31
C ASN A 56 -9.42 14.33 14.96
N ASN A 57 -9.17 13.53 13.92
CA ASN A 57 -9.75 13.67 12.58
C ASN A 57 -10.06 12.27 12.03
N PRO A 58 -11.08 11.58 12.58
CA PRO A 58 -11.39 10.20 12.22
C PRO A 58 -11.80 10.11 10.75
N GLY A 59 -11.48 8.98 10.12
CA GLY A 59 -11.65 8.74 8.69
C GLY A 59 -10.31 8.45 8.00
N VAL A 60 -10.35 8.27 6.69
CA VAL A 60 -9.20 7.85 5.90
C VAL A 60 -9.28 8.36 4.47
N ASP A 61 -8.15 8.63 3.84
CA ASP A 61 -8.00 8.92 2.40
C ASP A 61 -7.23 7.78 1.70
N GLY A 62 -7.04 7.85 0.38
CA GLY A 62 -6.35 6.80 -0.38
C GLY A 62 -5.00 6.41 0.24
N TYR A 63 -4.18 7.39 0.59
CA TYR A 63 -2.91 7.19 1.30
C TYR A 63 -3.09 6.41 2.62
N GLY A 64 -4.03 6.86 3.46
CA GLY A 64 -4.28 6.24 4.75
C GLY A 64 -4.79 4.80 4.64
N THR A 65 -5.54 4.45 3.59
CA THR A 65 -6.00 3.06 3.39
C THR A 65 -4.84 2.09 3.21
N VAL A 66 -3.72 2.53 2.63
CA VAL A 66 -2.52 1.70 2.48
C VAL A 66 -1.75 1.65 3.79
N VAL A 67 -1.39 2.80 4.34
CA VAL A 67 -0.42 2.86 5.43
C VAL A 67 -0.99 2.38 6.75
N PHE A 68 -2.24 2.72 7.07
CA PHE A 68 -2.87 2.23 8.29
C PHE A 68 -3.23 0.73 8.20
N THR A 69 -3.36 0.17 6.99
CA THR A 69 -3.44 -1.30 6.81
C THR A 69 -2.12 -1.95 7.18
N LEU A 70 -0.99 -1.42 6.70
CA LEU A 70 0.34 -1.95 7.04
C LEU A 70 0.64 -1.85 8.53
N GLN A 71 0.33 -0.72 9.16
CA GLN A 71 0.51 -0.55 10.60
C GLN A 71 -0.35 -1.54 11.40
N ASP A 72 -1.58 -1.81 10.97
CA ASP A 72 -2.45 -2.76 11.65
C ASP A 72 -1.99 -4.22 11.47
N LEU A 73 -1.32 -4.53 10.35
CA LEU A 73 -0.67 -5.82 10.14
C LEU A 73 0.65 -5.98 10.93
N GLY A 74 1.12 -4.92 11.60
CA GLY A 74 2.33 -4.96 12.43
C GLY A 74 3.60 -4.44 11.76
N PHE A 75 3.48 -3.68 10.67
CA PHE A 75 4.63 -3.03 10.04
C PHE A 75 4.78 -1.59 10.54
N ASP A 76 5.92 -1.26 11.14
CA ASP A 76 6.25 0.09 11.59
C ASP A 76 6.81 0.92 10.43
N ILE A 77 5.93 1.21 9.47
CA ILE A 77 6.28 1.98 8.27
C ILE A 77 6.60 3.42 8.67
N SER A 78 7.80 3.88 8.35
CA SER A 78 8.22 5.26 8.59
C SER A 78 7.49 6.23 7.65
N ILE A 79 6.74 7.17 8.23
CA ILE A 79 6.02 8.19 7.47
C ILE A 79 6.68 9.53 7.72
N SER A 80 7.26 10.10 6.66
CA SER A 80 7.77 11.49 6.70
C SER A 80 6.75 12.48 6.15
N PHE A 81 6.03 12.09 5.09
CA PHE A 81 5.03 12.91 4.40
C PHE A 81 3.84 12.04 3.99
N PRO A 82 2.59 12.41 4.36
CA PRO A 82 1.43 11.59 4.10
C PRO A 82 0.86 11.86 2.69
N THR A 83 1.55 11.40 1.65
CA THR A 83 1.13 11.56 0.24
C THR A 83 1.25 10.24 -0.53
N ALA A 84 0.51 10.10 -1.64
CA ALA A 84 0.59 8.91 -2.48
C ALA A 84 2.01 8.74 -3.06
N ASP A 85 2.68 9.82 -3.51
CA ASP A 85 4.07 9.76 -3.98
C ASP A 85 5.04 9.19 -2.94
N PHE A 86 4.83 9.51 -1.67
CA PHE A 86 5.69 8.98 -0.62
C PHE A 86 5.62 7.44 -0.57
N ILE A 87 4.43 6.86 -0.73
CA ILE A 87 4.26 5.41 -0.86
C ILE A 87 4.92 4.92 -2.16
N PHE A 88 4.61 5.59 -3.28
CA PHE A 88 5.09 5.25 -4.61
C PHE A 88 6.62 5.12 -4.64
N ASP A 89 7.33 6.13 -4.15
CA ASP A 89 8.80 6.21 -4.21
C ASP A 89 9.49 5.29 -3.22
N ASN A 90 8.91 5.08 -2.04
CA ASN A 90 9.63 4.44 -0.92
C ASN A 90 9.23 3.00 -0.67
N TYR A 91 8.01 2.58 -1.02
CA TYR A 91 7.46 1.29 -0.58
C TYR A 91 6.95 0.41 -1.71
N THR A 92 7.08 0.85 -2.95
CA THR A 92 6.54 0.09 -4.08
C THR A 92 7.60 -0.27 -5.13
N VAL A 93 7.26 -1.25 -5.95
CA VAL A 93 7.92 -1.62 -7.21
C VAL A 93 6.87 -1.67 -8.32
N PRO A 94 7.27 -1.66 -9.61
CA PRO A 94 6.30 -1.89 -10.69
C PRO A 94 5.54 -3.20 -10.47
N ALA A 95 4.22 -3.17 -10.70
CA ALA A 95 3.42 -4.39 -10.79
C ALA A 95 3.65 -5.07 -12.15
N ASP A 96 3.08 -6.26 -12.32
CA ASP A 96 3.06 -6.93 -13.64
C ASP A 96 2.11 -6.21 -14.59
N ALA A 97 0.95 -5.78 -14.08
CA ALA A 97 0.03 -4.89 -14.79
C ALA A 97 0.61 -3.48 -14.97
N THR A 98 0.24 -2.83 -16.06
CA THR A 98 0.71 -1.50 -16.45
C THR A 98 -0.40 -0.46 -16.44
N ALA A 99 -0.01 0.81 -16.57
CA ALA A 99 -0.95 1.91 -16.75
C ALA A 99 -1.83 1.74 -18.00
N ALA A 100 -1.28 1.18 -19.09
CA ALA A 100 -2.05 0.92 -20.30
C ALA A 100 -3.10 -0.16 -20.07
N ASP A 101 -2.74 -1.24 -19.36
CA ASP A 101 -3.67 -2.35 -19.09
C ASP A 101 -4.91 -1.85 -18.35
N VAL A 102 -4.72 -1.10 -17.25
CA VAL A 102 -5.85 -0.59 -16.45
C VAL A 102 -6.69 0.44 -17.20
N GLN A 103 -6.08 1.27 -18.05
CA GLN A 103 -6.80 2.25 -18.87
C GLN A 103 -7.58 1.60 -20.03
N ASP A 104 -7.10 0.48 -20.54
CA ASP A 104 -7.77 -0.32 -21.57
C ASP A 104 -8.77 -1.34 -20.99
N GLY A 105 -8.93 -1.39 -19.66
CA GLY A 105 -9.83 -2.33 -18.97
C GLY A 105 -9.35 -3.77 -19.01
N LEU A 106 -8.03 -3.99 -19.01
CA LEU A 106 -7.37 -5.28 -19.00
C LEU A 106 -6.81 -5.57 -17.59
N PHE A 107 -7.30 -6.62 -16.95
CA PHE A 107 -7.00 -6.92 -15.55
C PHE A 107 -6.32 -8.29 -15.34
N ASP A 108 -5.90 -8.98 -16.41
CA ASP A 108 -5.34 -10.34 -16.33
C ASP A 108 -4.03 -10.41 -15.52
N ASP A 109 -3.22 -9.34 -15.56
CA ASP A 109 -1.94 -9.24 -14.86
C ASP A 109 -2.04 -8.55 -13.47
N PHE A 110 -3.26 -8.18 -13.06
CA PHE A 110 -3.50 -7.60 -11.75
C PHE A 110 -3.59 -8.66 -10.65
N GLN A 111 -2.99 -8.36 -9.51
CA GLN A 111 -3.10 -9.15 -8.29
C GLN A 111 -3.78 -8.35 -7.19
N ARG A 112 -4.61 -9.01 -6.37
CA ARG A 112 -5.17 -8.38 -5.18
C ARG A 112 -4.06 -7.75 -4.35
N GLY A 113 -4.22 -6.50 -3.96
CA GLY A 113 -3.23 -5.73 -3.23
C GLY A 113 -2.33 -4.86 -4.11
N ASP A 114 -2.37 -5.02 -5.44
CA ASP A 114 -1.77 -4.05 -6.36
C ASP A 114 -2.43 -2.68 -6.16
N LEU A 115 -1.64 -1.63 -6.35
CA LEU A 115 -1.98 -0.24 -6.09
C LEU A 115 -2.13 0.51 -7.42
N ILE A 116 -3.21 1.26 -7.56
CA ILE A 116 -3.50 2.11 -8.71
C ILE A 116 -3.31 3.56 -8.26
N PHE A 117 -2.24 4.19 -8.74
CA PHE A 117 -1.90 5.58 -8.45
C PHE A 117 -2.46 6.50 -9.55
N LEU A 118 -3.07 7.60 -9.15
CA LEU A 118 -3.69 8.58 -10.06
C LEU A 118 -3.13 9.98 -9.81
N ASP A 119 -2.75 10.64 -10.89
CA ASP A 119 -2.36 12.05 -10.96
C ASP A 119 -3.42 12.75 -11.83
N TYR A 120 -4.33 13.46 -11.15
CA TYR A 120 -5.56 14.00 -11.75
C TYR A 120 -5.28 15.27 -12.57
N ASP A 121 -4.32 16.08 -12.12
CA ASP A 121 -4.01 17.39 -12.71
C ASP A 121 -2.81 17.38 -13.67
N MET A 122 -2.21 16.20 -13.86
CA MET A 122 -1.12 15.89 -14.79
C MET A 122 0.16 16.67 -14.48
N ASP A 123 0.40 17.00 -13.21
CA ASP A 123 1.57 17.73 -12.77
C ASP A 123 2.78 16.83 -12.43
N SER A 124 2.63 15.51 -12.62
CA SER A 124 3.61 14.45 -12.30
C SER A 124 3.73 14.11 -10.81
N THR A 125 2.74 14.49 -10.01
CA THR A 125 2.59 14.13 -8.59
C THR A 125 1.32 13.28 -8.44
N PHE A 126 1.39 12.15 -7.74
CA PHE A 126 0.20 11.33 -7.53
C PHE A 126 -0.67 11.90 -6.40
N ASP A 127 -1.91 12.24 -6.75
CA ASP A 127 -2.92 12.76 -5.82
C ASP A 127 -3.60 11.66 -5.02
N HIS A 128 -3.74 10.49 -5.63
CA HIS A 128 -4.58 9.42 -5.11
C HIS A 128 -3.97 8.03 -5.29
N VAL A 129 -4.41 7.11 -4.43
CA VAL A 129 -4.11 5.69 -4.55
C VAL A 129 -5.33 4.85 -4.18
N ALA A 130 -5.65 3.89 -5.05
CA ALA A 130 -6.66 2.85 -4.82
C ALA A 130 -5.99 1.47 -4.72
N ILE A 131 -6.66 0.51 -4.07
CA ILE A 131 -6.16 -0.86 -3.89
C ILE A 131 -6.99 -1.81 -4.73
N TYR A 132 -6.40 -2.43 -5.75
CA TYR A 132 -7.06 -3.47 -6.52
C TYR A 132 -7.39 -4.68 -5.64
N TYR A 133 -8.62 -5.16 -5.74
CA TYR A 133 -9.13 -6.26 -4.93
C TYR A 133 -9.42 -7.54 -5.74
N GLY A 134 -9.69 -7.40 -7.03
CA GLY A 134 -10.22 -8.46 -7.87
C GLY A 134 -11.71 -8.69 -7.63
N VAL A 135 -12.17 -9.94 -7.64
CA VAL A 135 -13.60 -10.26 -7.50
C VAL A 135 -14.14 -9.87 -6.11
N SER A 136 -15.23 -9.09 -6.07
CA SER A 136 -15.98 -8.76 -4.86
C SER A 136 -17.47 -8.65 -5.15
N ASN A 137 -18.29 -9.41 -4.44
CA ASN A 137 -19.74 -9.51 -4.67
C ASN A 137 -20.08 -9.89 -6.14
N ASP A 138 -20.73 -8.98 -6.88
CA ASP A 138 -21.11 -9.09 -8.28
C ASP A 138 -20.12 -8.42 -9.25
N MET A 139 -19.05 -7.82 -8.74
CA MET A 139 -18.00 -7.16 -9.51
C MET A 139 -16.88 -8.15 -9.87
N THR A 140 -16.49 -8.21 -11.14
CA THR A 140 -15.36 -9.03 -11.60
C THR A 140 -14.01 -8.39 -11.29
N HIS A 141 -13.92 -7.08 -11.42
CA HIS A 141 -12.71 -6.31 -11.13
C HIS A 141 -13.06 -5.16 -10.20
N ALA A 142 -12.86 -5.33 -8.90
CA ALA A 142 -13.15 -4.31 -7.91
C ALA A 142 -11.86 -3.65 -7.39
N ALA A 143 -11.94 -2.37 -7.05
CA ALA A 143 -10.91 -1.67 -6.29
C ALA A 143 -11.51 -0.98 -5.05
N LEU A 144 -10.77 -0.99 -3.96
CA LEU A 144 -11.06 -0.21 -2.76
C LEU A 144 -10.53 1.20 -2.93
N THR A 145 -11.36 2.22 -2.74
CA THR A 145 -10.98 3.62 -2.91
C THR A 145 -11.60 4.51 -1.84
N ALA A 146 -10.84 5.50 -1.41
CA ALA A 146 -11.25 6.54 -0.47
C ALA A 146 -11.07 7.90 -1.15
N SER A 147 -12.13 8.39 -1.79
CA SER A 147 -12.12 9.60 -2.61
C SER A 147 -13.15 10.60 -2.10
N ASP A 148 -12.86 11.89 -2.31
CA ASP A 148 -13.73 13.03 -2.01
C ASP A 148 -14.99 13.11 -2.89
N TYR A 149 -15.09 12.29 -3.94
CA TYR A 149 -16.37 12.04 -4.62
C TYR A 149 -17.39 11.35 -3.71
N TYR A 150 -16.93 10.72 -2.62
CA TYR A 150 -17.71 9.95 -1.67
C TYR A 150 -17.55 10.45 -0.23
N ASP A 151 -18.55 10.18 0.60
CA ASP A 151 -18.46 10.43 2.04
C ASP A 151 -17.76 9.28 2.79
N GLU A 152 -17.53 8.14 2.14
CA GLU A 152 -16.97 6.92 2.73
C GLU A 152 -16.08 6.14 1.76
N VAL A 153 -15.27 5.22 2.28
CA VAL A 153 -14.47 4.27 1.48
C VAL A 153 -15.40 3.24 0.84
N LEU A 154 -15.27 3.05 -0.47
CA LEU A 154 -16.11 2.15 -1.25
C LEU A 154 -15.31 1.08 -1.98
N MET A 155 -16.01 0.02 -2.38
CA MET A 155 -15.59 -0.85 -3.48
C MET A 155 -16.21 -0.30 -4.76
N GLU A 156 -15.37 -0.02 -5.76
CA GLU A 156 -15.82 0.42 -7.08
C GLU A 156 -15.56 -0.67 -8.12
N ASP A 157 -16.49 -0.77 -9.08
CA ASP A 157 -16.42 -1.70 -10.20
C ASP A 157 -15.63 -1.09 -11.35
N LEU A 158 -14.43 -1.62 -11.59
CA LEU A 158 -13.54 -1.17 -12.67
C LEU A 158 -14.06 -1.55 -14.05
N ASP A 159 -15.06 -2.43 -14.14
CA ASP A 159 -15.76 -2.76 -15.39
C ASP A 159 -16.88 -1.75 -15.73
N ASP A 160 -17.28 -0.89 -14.79
CA ASP A 160 -18.30 0.15 -15.00
C ASP A 160 -17.67 1.53 -15.23
N TYR A 161 -17.69 2.00 -16.47
CA TYR A 161 -17.24 3.35 -16.82
C TYR A 161 -18.04 4.48 -16.12
N ASN A 162 -19.21 4.19 -15.54
CA ASN A 162 -19.95 5.21 -14.78
C ASN A 162 -19.43 5.39 -13.35
N SER A 163 -18.55 4.50 -12.87
CA SER A 163 -17.83 4.69 -11.62
C SER A 163 -16.85 5.88 -11.73
N PRO A 164 -16.87 6.84 -10.80
CA PRO A 164 -15.86 7.88 -10.63
C PRO A 164 -14.42 7.38 -10.75
N LEU A 165 -14.00 6.34 -10.00
CA LEU A 165 -12.63 5.82 -10.10
C LEU A 165 -12.30 5.35 -11.52
N THR A 166 -13.22 4.67 -12.20
CA THR A 166 -12.99 4.21 -13.58
C THR A 166 -12.82 5.39 -14.53
N GLN A 167 -13.63 6.44 -14.39
CA GLN A 167 -13.45 7.67 -15.18
C GLN A 167 -12.10 8.31 -14.89
N ASP A 168 -11.74 8.45 -13.61
CA ASP A 168 -10.48 9.04 -13.22
C ASP A 168 -9.28 8.26 -13.77
N ILE A 169 -9.32 6.92 -13.75
CA ILE A 169 -8.31 6.07 -14.39
C ILE A 169 -8.15 6.42 -15.88
N VAL A 170 -9.25 6.60 -16.60
CA VAL A 170 -9.23 6.92 -18.04
C VAL A 170 -8.67 8.33 -18.31
N TRP A 171 -8.96 9.30 -17.44
CA TRP A 171 -8.66 10.72 -17.70
C TRP A 171 -7.40 11.25 -17.01
N SER A 172 -6.69 10.41 -16.26
CA SER A 172 -5.51 10.79 -15.46
C SER A 172 -4.20 10.20 -15.97
N ASN A 173 -3.09 10.71 -15.44
CA ASN A 173 -1.85 9.94 -15.46
C ASN A 173 -1.96 8.80 -14.44
N VAL A 174 -1.66 7.58 -14.86
CA VAL A 174 -1.82 6.39 -14.02
C VAL A 174 -0.50 5.65 -13.88
N ALA A 175 -0.27 5.07 -12.71
CA ALA A 175 0.73 4.03 -12.53
C ALA A 175 0.17 2.87 -11.70
N VAL A 176 0.48 1.65 -12.13
CA VAL A 176 0.15 0.44 -11.39
C VAL A 176 1.42 -0.08 -10.74
N ARG A 177 1.34 -0.30 -9.43
CA ARG A 177 2.47 -0.63 -8.57
C ARG A 177 2.07 -1.71 -7.58
N ARG A 178 3.03 -2.32 -6.93
CA ARG A 178 2.79 -3.19 -5.78
C ARG A 178 3.75 -2.90 -4.68
N LEU A 179 3.33 -3.20 -3.45
CA LEU A 179 4.20 -3.07 -2.30
C LEU A 179 5.45 -3.95 -2.47
N ASN A 180 6.61 -3.40 -2.16
CA ASN A 180 7.85 -4.16 -2.14
C ASN A 180 7.90 -4.97 -0.85
N HIS A 181 7.41 -6.21 -0.90
CA HIS A 181 7.21 -7.04 0.28
C HIS A 181 8.47 -7.15 1.14
N LYS A 182 9.62 -7.49 0.53
CA LYS A 182 10.91 -7.58 1.25
C LYS A 182 11.34 -6.29 1.96
N LEU A 183 11.00 -5.14 1.37
CA LEU A 183 11.28 -3.85 1.98
C LEU A 183 10.32 -3.59 3.15
N VAL A 184 9.03 -3.84 2.94
CA VAL A 184 7.99 -3.69 3.96
C VAL A 184 8.23 -4.63 5.15
N GLU A 185 8.55 -5.88 4.89
CA GLU A 185 8.90 -6.92 5.87
C GLU A 185 10.04 -6.48 6.80
N SER A 186 11.01 -5.69 6.29
CA SER A 186 12.10 -5.18 7.13
C SER A 186 11.64 -4.24 8.25
N PHE A 187 10.38 -3.79 8.22
CA PHE A 187 9.71 -3.00 9.25
C PHE A 187 8.76 -3.83 10.12
N TYR A 188 8.73 -5.15 9.99
CA TYR A 188 7.90 -6.01 10.82
C TYR A 188 8.38 -6.02 12.28
N ILE A 189 7.47 -5.79 13.23
CA ILE A 189 7.86 -5.56 14.64
C ILE A 189 7.56 -6.72 15.58
N TYR A 190 6.89 -7.77 15.11
CA TYR A 190 6.52 -8.90 15.95
C TYR A 190 7.49 -10.06 15.80
N ASN A 191 7.73 -10.78 16.89
CA ASN A 191 8.57 -11.98 16.89
C ASN A 191 7.81 -13.25 16.48
N THR A 192 6.54 -13.13 16.13
CA THR A 192 5.66 -14.24 15.74
C THR A 192 5.19 -13.97 14.32
N PRO A 193 5.29 -14.93 13.40
CA PRO A 193 4.79 -14.78 12.03
C PRO A 193 3.30 -14.44 11.97
N ILE A 194 2.89 -13.82 10.87
CA ILE A 194 1.48 -13.56 10.59
C ILE A 194 0.78 -14.88 10.21
N GLU A 195 -0.35 -15.17 10.85
CA GLU A 195 -1.18 -16.33 10.51
C GLU A 195 -2.28 -15.93 9.53
N LEU A 196 -2.37 -16.64 8.40
CA LEU A 196 -3.45 -16.50 7.42
C LEU A 196 -4.73 -17.16 7.97
N ASN A 197 -5.55 -16.38 8.66
CA ASN A 197 -6.91 -16.79 9.07
C ASN A 197 -7.94 -16.59 7.95
#